data_AF-A0A2V5TMT4-F1
#
_entry.id   AF-A0A2V5TMT4-F1
#
_cell.length_a   1.000
_cell.length_b   1.000
_cell.length_c   1.000
_cell.angle_alpha   90.00
_cell.angle_beta   90.00
_cell.angle_gamma   90.00
#
_symmetry.space_group_name_H-M   'P 1'
#
loop_
_entity.id
_entity.type
_entity.pdbx_description
1 polymer ?
#
loop_
_entity_poly.entity_id
_entity_poly.type
_entity_poly.pdbx_seq_one_letter_code
_entity_poly.pdbx_strand_id
1 'polypeptide(L)'
;ITDQLLKGVKLGDRTYKNHLDGYNQMAAITGKGPSARHEIFYLGESTVGAVRIDDYKYRFIDQPQGWLGAKPHLDVPVLVNLRLDPFERQGWPQDGTKEGGQQYFDWFKFQFWRFVFVQQVMAKELQTFLDFPPMQRGASFNLDAVKAEMAKKMAEAEAASKGPVQ
;
A
#
# COMPACT_ATOMS: atom_id res chain seq x y z
N ILE A 1 -5.48 -12.31 21.91
CA ILE A 1 -4.28 -12.93 21.28
C ILE A 1 -3.37 -11.88 20.63
N THR A 2 -3.92 -10.85 19.96
CA THR A 2 -3.14 -9.77 19.31
C THR A 2 -2.03 -9.20 20.18
N ASP A 3 -2.34 -8.74 21.40
CA ASP A 3 -1.33 -8.15 22.31
C ASP A 3 -0.22 -9.13 22.71
N GLN A 4 -0.51 -10.44 22.72
CA GLN A 4 0.47 -11.47 23.02
C GLN A 4 1.39 -11.68 21.81
N LEU A 5 0.84 -11.68 20.58
CA LEU A 5 1.61 -11.80 19.34
C LEU A 5 2.53 -10.60 19.11
N LEU A 6 2.11 -9.38 19.48
CA LEU A 6 2.95 -8.18 19.38
C LEU A 6 4.20 -8.27 20.29
N LYS A 7 4.02 -8.81 21.50
CA LYS A 7 5.10 -8.98 22.49
C LYS A 7 5.99 -10.20 22.24
N GLY A 8 5.55 -11.11 21.38
CA GLY A 8 6.15 -12.42 21.24
C GLY A 8 5.51 -13.43 22.18
N VAL A 9 4.93 -14.50 21.64
CA VAL A 9 4.25 -15.56 22.42
C VAL A 9 4.65 -16.94 21.92
N LYS A 10 4.88 -17.87 22.84
CA LYS A 10 5.07 -19.28 22.51
C LYS A 10 3.71 -19.97 22.38
N LEU A 11 3.40 -20.48 21.20
CA LEU A 11 2.18 -21.23 20.92
C LEU A 11 2.58 -22.63 20.45
N GLY A 12 2.31 -23.63 21.30
CA GLY A 12 2.85 -24.98 21.12
C GLY A 12 4.38 -24.96 21.16
N ASP A 13 5.01 -25.50 20.11
CA ASP A 13 6.48 -25.63 20.02
C ASP A 13 7.16 -24.44 19.34
N ARG A 14 6.41 -23.43 18.89
CA ARG A 14 6.95 -22.27 18.13
C ARG A 14 6.69 -20.95 18.83
N THR A 15 7.64 -20.03 18.67
CA THR A 15 7.51 -18.64 19.12
C THR A 15 7.08 -17.77 17.95
N TYR A 16 6.03 -16.98 18.15
CA TYR A 16 5.47 -16.07 17.16
C TYR A 16 5.62 -14.63 17.64
N LYS A 17 6.09 -13.76 16.76
CA LYS A 17 6.08 -12.30 16.94
C LYS A 17 5.51 -11.70 15.66
N ASN A 18 4.22 -11.36 15.68
CA ASN A 18 3.47 -10.99 14.49
C ASN A 18 2.55 -9.81 14.78
N HIS A 19 2.42 -8.92 13.81
CA HIS A 19 1.37 -7.92 13.79
C HIS A 19 0.15 -8.50 13.07
N LEU A 20 -1.04 -8.39 13.67
CA LEU A 20 -2.29 -8.75 13.01
C LEU A 20 -3.03 -7.48 12.63
N ASP A 21 -3.11 -7.18 11.33
CA ASP A 21 -3.80 -5.98 10.79
C ASP A 21 -5.34 -6.15 10.73
N GLY A 22 -5.83 -7.21 11.35
CA GLY A 22 -7.25 -7.55 11.46
C GLY A 22 -7.92 -6.82 12.62
N TYR A 23 -9.17 -6.44 12.40
CA TYR A 23 -10.02 -5.85 13.43
C TYR A 23 -11.04 -6.87 13.93
N ASN A 24 -11.43 -6.78 15.21
CA ASN A 24 -12.58 -7.52 15.70
C ASN A 24 -13.86 -6.94 15.07
N GLN A 25 -14.52 -7.72 14.20
CA GLN A 25 -15.71 -7.30 13.46
C GLN A 25 -17.02 -7.84 14.05
N MET A 26 -17.00 -8.42 15.25
CA MET A 26 -18.20 -9.03 15.85
C MET A 26 -19.37 -8.06 15.98
N ALA A 27 -19.12 -6.80 16.32
CA ALA A 27 -20.17 -5.78 16.43
C ALA A 27 -20.87 -5.57 15.08
N ALA A 28 -20.11 -5.42 13.98
CA ALA A 28 -20.63 -5.27 12.63
C ALA A 28 -21.38 -6.51 12.16
N ILE A 29 -20.80 -7.69 12.34
CA ILE A 29 -21.38 -8.98 11.91
C ILE A 29 -22.71 -9.25 12.64
N THR A 30 -22.80 -8.90 13.92
CA THR A 30 -24.02 -9.13 14.72
C THR A 30 -25.03 -7.98 14.66
N GLY A 31 -24.77 -6.95 13.85
CA GLY A 31 -25.66 -5.77 13.74
C GLY A 31 -25.71 -4.90 15.00
N LYS A 32 -24.74 -5.06 15.91
CA LYS A 32 -24.67 -4.32 17.19
C LYS A 32 -23.83 -3.05 17.12
N GLY A 33 -23.22 -2.76 15.98
CA GLY A 33 -22.43 -1.55 15.76
C GLY A 33 -21.83 -1.50 14.36
N PRO A 34 -21.13 -0.41 14.00
CA PRO A 34 -20.42 -0.29 12.74
C PRO A 34 -19.16 -1.18 12.70
N SER A 35 -18.56 -1.29 11.51
CA SER A 35 -17.22 -1.87 11.35
C SER A 35 -16.19 -1.07 12.15
N ALA A 36 -15.28 -1.77 12.82
CA ALA A 36 -14.13 -1.16 13.50
C ALA A 36 -12.99 -0.79 12.53
N ARG A 37 -13.08 -1.21 11.26
CA ARG A 37 -12.07 -0.96 10.23
C ARG A 37 -12.39 0.32 9.49
N HIS A 38 -11.43 1.23 9.45
CA HIS A 38 -11.50 2.49 8.71
C HIS A 38 -10.56 2.53 7.51
N GLU A 39 -9.59 1.62 7.44
CA GLU A 39 -8.56 1.59 6.42
C GLU A 39 -8.37 0.21 5.76
N ILE A 40 -8.03 0.25 4.48
CA ILE A 40 -7.69 -0.93 3.68
C ILE A 40 -6.49 -0.58 2.81
N PHE A 41 -5.41 -1.33 2.96
CA PHE A 41 -4.25 -1.27 2.08
C PHE A 41 -4.43 -2.28 0.94
N TYR A 42 -4.27 -1.82 -0.30
CA TYR A 42 -4.26 -2.66 -1.49
C TYR A 42 -2.81 -2.81 -1.95
N LEU A 43 -2.24 -3.98 -1.68
CA LEU A 43 -0.85 -4.30 -1.96
C LEU A 43 -0.76 -5.11 -3.26
N GLY A 44 0.13 -4.69 -4.16
CA GLY A 44 0.65 -5.52 -5.22
C GLY A 44 2.00 -6.07 -4.79
N GLU A 45 2.02 -7.30 -4.29
CA GLU A 45 3.21 -7.90 -3.66
C GLU A 45 3.75 -7.01 -2.52
N SER A 46 4.92 -6.38 -2.71
CA SER A 46 5.55 -5.51 -1.72
C SER A 46 5.26 -4.02 -1.93
N THR A 47 4.42 -3.67 -2.89
CA THR A 47 4.16 -2.27 -3.25
C THR A 47 2.72 -1.87 -2.93
N VAL A 48 2.55 -0.73 -2.25
CA VAL A 48 1.21 -0.16 -2.00
C VAL A 48 0.66 0.42 -3.30
N GLY A 49 -0.35 -0.24 -3.87
CA GLY A 49 -1.03 0.22 -5.08
C GLY A 49 -2.15 1.21 -4.79
N ALA A 50 -2.86 1.03 -3.66
CA ALA A 50 -3.86 1.97 -3.19
C ALA A 50 -4.07 1.88 -1.67
N VAL A 51 -4.64 2.92 -1.08
CA VAL A 51 -5.16 2.91 0.29
C VAL A 51 -6.60 3.42 0.25
N ARG A 52 -7.49 2.77 0.98
CA ARG A 52 -8.84 3.27 1.26
C ARG A 52 -8.90 3.72 2.71
N ILE A 53 -9.44 4.91 2.93
CA ILE A 53 -9.78 5.47 4.24
C ILE A 53 -11.26 5.84 4.17
N ASP A 54 -12.08 5.10 4.91
CA ASP A 54 -13.53 5.16 4.89
C ASP A 54 -14.08 5.07 3.47
N ASP A 55 -14.59 6.16 2.92
CA ASP A 55 -15.16 6.21 1.57
C ASP A 55 -14.15 6.59 0.50
N TYR A 56 -12.99 7.11 0.90
CA TYR A 56 -12.02 7.65 -0.04
C TYR A 56 -10.94 6.62 -0.34
N LYS A 57 -10.72 6.35 -1.62
CA LYS A 57 -9.62 5.52 -2.11
C LYS A 57 -8.59 6.40 -2.82
N TYR A 58 -7.35 6.26 -2.42
CA TYR A 58 -6.17 6.89 -2.99
C TYR A 58 -5.43 5.82 -3.80
N ARG A 59 -5.40 5.95 -5.11
CA ARG A 59 -4.75 5.00 -6.02
C ARG A 59 -3.43 5.58 -6.50
N PHE A 60 -2.32 4.94 -6.14
CA PHE A 60 -0.95 5.35 -6.45
C PHE A 60 -0.39 4.66 -7.69
N ILE A 61 -0.91 3.47 -7.99
CA ILE A 61 -0.54 2.69 -9.17
C ILE A 61 -1.79 2.49 -10.00
N ASP A 62 -1.74 2.90 -11.26
CA ASP A 62 -2.81 2.59 -12.21
C ASP A 62 -2.52 1.29 -12.97
N GLN A 63 -3.57 0.69 -13.52
CA GLN A 63 -3.44 -0.49 -14.36
C GLN A 63 -4.50 -0.50 -15.48
N PRO A 64 -4.40 0.43 -16.45
CA PRO A 64 -5.48 0.66 -17.42
C PRO A 64 -5.68 -0.51 -18.39
N GLN A 65 -4.63 -1.29 -18.67
CA GLN A 65 -4.67 -2.41 -19.61
C GLN A 65 -4.84 -3.76 -18.90
N GLY A 66 -5.35 -3.75 -17.66
CA GLY A 66 -5.59 -4.94 -16.87
C GLY A 66 -4.32 -5.66 -16.42
N TRP A 67 -4.45 -6.90 -15.95
CA TRP A 67 -3.40 -7.61 -15.21
C TRP A 67 -2.05 -7.69 -15.94
N LEU A 68 -2.06 -7.92 -17.26
CA LEU A 68 -0.85 -8.03 -18.10
C LEU A 68 -0.28 -6.67 -18.53
N GLY A 69 -1.02 -5.58 -18.27
CA GLY A 69 -0.67 -4.23 -18.67
C GLY A 69 0.43 -3.60 -17.83
N ALA A 70 0.94 -2.47 -18.34
CA ALA A 70 1.85 -1.62 -17.58
C ALA A 70 1.19 -1.12 -16.29
N LYS A 71 2.01 -0.95 -15.25
CA LYS A 71 1.62 -0.43 -13.95
C LYS A 71 2.26 0.94 -13.72
N PRO A 72 1.75 2.02 -14.34
CA PRO A 72 2.30 3.36 -14.12
C PRO A 72 2.14 3.79 -12.66
N HIS A 73 3.20 4.37 -12.11
CA HIS A 73 3.16 5.07 -10.84
C HIS A 73 2.70 6.50 -11.07
N LEU A 74 1.75 6.96 -10.27
CA LEU A 74 1.16 8.28 -10.38
C LEU A 74 1.83 9.25 -9.42
N ASP A 75 2.33 10.37 -9.93
CA ASP A 75 2.87 11.45 -9.10
C ASP A 75 1.78 12.08 -8.23
N VAL A 76 0.58 12.21 -8.81
CA VAL A 76 -0.63 12.62 -8.10
C VAL A 76 -1.60 11.43 -8.10
N PRO A 77 -1.80 10.75 -6.97
CA PRO A 77 -2.72 9.63 -6.89
C PRO A 77 -4.13 10.07 -7.21
N VAL A 78 -4.84 9.16 -7.88
CA VAL A 78 -6.27 9.32 -8.16
C VAL A 78 -7.03 9.17 -6.85
N LEU A 79 -7.82 10.17 -6.51
CA LEU A 79 -8.73 10.16 -5.38
C LEU A 79 -10.15 9.81 -5.85
N VAL A 80 -10.77 8.79 -5.26
CA VAL A 80 -12.14 8.38 -5.58
C VAL A 80 -12.96 8.30 -4.30
N ASN A 81 -14.20 8.78 -4.34
CA ASN A 81 -15.17 8.49 -3.28
C ASN A 81 -16.00 7.27 -3.68
N LEU A 82 -15.72 6.11 -3.08
CA LEU A 82 -16.36 4.83 -3.41
C LEU A 82 -17.84 4.76 -3.02
N ARG A 83 -18.33 5.64 -2.14
CA ARG A 83 -19.77 5.71 -1.85
C ARG A 83 -20.53 6.41 -2.97
N LEU A 84 -19.91 7.39 -3.61
CA LEU A 84 -20.51 8.14 -4.72
C LEU A 84 -20.23 7.49 -6.08
N ASP A 85 -19.04 6.91 -6.24
CA ASP A 85 -18.55 6.28 -7.47
C ASP A 85 -17.98 4.88 -7.16
N PRO A 86 -18.85 3.89 -6.90
CA PRO A 86 -18.42 2.54 -6.52
C PRO A 86 -17.68 1.80 -7.64
N PHE A 87 -17.78 2.28 -8.88
CA PHE A 87 -17.13 1.69 -10.06
C PHE A 87 -15.87 2.43 -10.49
N GLU A 88 -15.45 3.45 -9.73
CA GLU A 88 -14.21 4.21 -9.96
C GLU A 88 -14.10 4.81 -11.37
N ARG A 89 -15.22 5.32 -11.91
CA ARG A 89 -15.32 5.87 -13.27
C ARG A 89 -15.05 7.37 -13.36
N GLN A 90 -15.16 8.10 -12.26
CA GLN A 90 -15.05 9.56 -12.22
C GLN A 90 -13.64 10.02 -11.80
N GLY A 91 -12.62 9.58 -12.55
CA GLY A 91 -11.23 10.05 -12.39
C GLY A 91 -10.84 11.17 -13.36
N TRP A 92 -9.54 11.26 -13.65
CA TRP A 92 -8.98 12.16 -14.66
C TRP A 92 -9.69 11.96 -16.02
N PRO A 93 -10.12 13.05 -16.70
CA PRO A 93 -10.79 12.92 -17.98
C PRO A 93 -9.82 12.41 -19.05
N GLN A 94 -10.24 11.37 -19.77
CA GLN A 94 -9.52 10.78 -20.90
C GLN A 94 -10.47 10.57 -22.09
N ASP A 95 -9.92 10.45 -23.30
CA ASP A 95 -10.66 10.17 -24.54
C ASP A 95 -11.92 11.05 -24.73
N GLY A 96 -11.77 12.38 -24.62
CA GLY A 96 -12.89 13.31 -24.76
C GLY A 96 -13.98 13.10 -23.70
N THR A 97 -13.59 12.68 -22.50
CA THR A 97 -14.45 12.36 -21.33
C THR A 97 -15.28 11.10 -21.49
N LYS A 98 -14.90 10.20 -22.40
CA LYS A 98 -15.40 8.82 -22.41
C LYS A 98 -15.06 8.11 -21.10
N GLU A 99 -13.91 8.46 -20.52
CA GLU A 99 -13.49 8.03 -19.19
C GLU A 99 -13.22 9.27 -18.32
N GLY A 100 -13.53 9.18 -17.03
CA GLY A 100 -13.37 10.30 -16.10
C GLY A 100 -14.42 11.41 -16.26
N GLY A 101 -14.23 12.51 -15.52
CA GLY A 101 -15.14 13.65 -15.52
C GLY A 101 -14.41 14.97 -15.71
N GLN A 102 -14.98 15.89 -16.49
CA GLN A 102 -14.39 17.23 -16.71
C GLN A 102 -14.21 18.01 -15.41
N GLN A 103 -15.18 17.89 -14.51
CA GLN A 103 -15.21 18.58 -13.22
C GLN A 103 -14.36 17.88 -12.15
N TYR A 104 -13.71 16.75 -12.48
CA TYR A 104 -12.92 15.98 -11.52
C TYR A 104 -11.80 16.82 -10.91
N PHE A 105 -11.11 17.64 -11.71
CA PHE A 105 -9.98 18.41 -11.19
C PHE A 105 -10.41 19.46 -10.16
N ASP A 106 -11.55 20.11 -10.34
CA ASP A 106 -12.05 21.10 -9.37
C ASP A 106 -12.55 20.43 -8.09
N TRP A 107 -13.23 19.28 -8.22
CA TRP A 107 -13.56 18.44 -7.06
C TRP A 107 -12.30 17.96 -6.32
N PHE A 108 -11.28 17.50 -7.06
CA PHE A 108 -10.02 17.03 -6.53
C PHE A 108 -9.30 18.12 -5.75
N LYS A 109 -9.21 19.35 -6.28
CA LYS A 109 -8.63 20.50 -5.55
C LYS A 109 -9.33 20.73 -4.22
N PHE A 110 -10.66 20.69 -4.20
CA PHE A 110 -11.43 20.88 -2.98
C PHE A 110 -11.18 19.76 -1.95
N GLN A 111 -10.86 18.55 -2.40
CA GLN A 111 -10.51 17.41 -1.54
C GLN A 111 -9.00 17.27 -1.29
N PHE A 112 -8.16 18.16 -1.82
CA PHE A 112 -6.70 18.00 -1.83
C PHE A 112 -6.10 17.88 -0.42
N TRP A 113 -6.68 18.56 0.56
CA TRP A 113 -6.27 18.50 1.97
C TRP A 113 -6.28 17.08 2.56
N ARG A 114 -7.07 16.15 1.99
CA ARG A 114 -7.14 14.76 2.44
C ARG A 114 -5.84 13.98 2.26
N PHE A 115 -4.93 14.47 1.42
CA PHE A 115 -3.62 13.87 1.24
C PHE A 115 -2.79 13.81 2.53
N VAL A 116 -3.03 14.74 3.45
CA VAL A 116 -2.40 14.72 4.78
C VAL A 116 -2.83 13.46 5.54
N PHE A 117 -4.07 13.00 5.38
CA PHE A 117 -4.57 11.81 6.06
C PHE A 117 -3.94 10.52 5.53
N VAL A 118 -3.83 10.39 4.20
CA VAL A 118 -3.20 9.19 3.64
C VAL A 118 -1.72 9.12 4.01
N GLN A 119 -1.03 10.27 4.08
CA GLN A 119 0.36 10.31 4.57
C GLN A 119 0.47 9.84 6.03
N GLN A 120 -0.42 10.29 6.92
CA GLN A 120 -0.42 9.87 8.33
C GLN A 120 -0.70 8.37 8.48
N VAL A 121 -1.68 7.86 7.74
CA VAL A 121 -2.03 6.43 7.75
C VAL A 121 -0.89 5.58 7.19
N MET A 122 -0.29 6.00 6.07
CA MET A 122 0.89 5.34 5.49
C MET A 122 2.10 5.37 6.44
N ALA A 123 2.35 6.48 7.13
CA ALA A 123 3.47 6.59 8.07
C ALA A 123 3.31 5.65 9.27
N LYS A 124 2.09 5.53 9.81
CA LYS A 124 1.77 4.57 10.87
C LYS A 124 2.02 3.13 10.42
N GLU A 125 1.57 2.78 9.22
CA GLU A 125 1.74 1.43 8.67
C GLU A 125 3.20 1.14 8.31
N LEU A 126 3.95 2.12 7.80
CA LEU A 126 5.36 1.93 7.52
C LEU A 126 6.15 1.56 8.78
N GLN A 127 5.79 2.15 9.92
CA GLN A 127 6.40 1.80 11.19
C GLN A 127 6.14 0.33 11.57
N THR A 128 4.96 -0.22 11.28
CA THR A 128 4.65 -1.63 11.59
C THR A 128 5.53 -2.57 10.76
N PHE A 129 5.82 -2.24 9.50
CA PHE A 129 6.75 -3.02 8.67
C PHE A 129 8.20 -2.98 9.16
N LEU A 130 8.61 -1.91 9.84
CA LEU A 130 9.93 -1.84 10.49
C LEU A 130 9.97 -2.73 11.74
N ASP A 131 8.92 -2.66 12.56
CA ASP A 131 8.84 -3.40 13.83
C ASP A 131 8.58 -4.91 13.60
N PHE A 132 7.89 -5.24 12.50
CA PHE A 132 7.47 -6.58 12.09
C PHE A 132 7.78 -6.81 10.59
N PRO A 133 9.05 -7.06 10.24
CA PRO A 133 9.46 -7.19 8.84
C PRO A 133 8.76 -8.36 8.13
N PRO A 134 8.45 -8.21 6.83
CA PRO A 134 7.78 -9.26 6.05
C PRO A 134 8.64 -10.52 6.00
N MET A 135 8.01 -11.67 6.32
CA MET A 135 8.69 -12.97 6.35
C MET A 135 9.06 -13.49 4.96
N GLN A 136 8.38 -12.99 3.91
CA GLN A 136 8.61 -13.38 2.53
C GLN A 136 8.87 -12.13 1.68
N ARG A 137 9.91 -12.18 0.86
CA ARG A 137 10.21 -11.14 -0.12
C ARG A 137 9.18 -11.21 -1.26
N GLY A 138 8.75 -10.05 -1.77
CA GLY A 138 7.85 -9.97 -2.92
C GLY A 138 8.42 -10.69 -4.15
N ALA A 139 7.54 -11.36 -4.89
CA ALA A 139 7.90 -12.17 -6.05
C ALA A 139 7.98 -11.31 -7.32
N SER A 140 9.11 -10.64 -7.55
CA SER A 140 9.25 -9.83 -8.77
C SER A 140 9.47 -10.70 -10.00
N PHE A 141 8.58 -10.58 -11.00
CA PHE A 141 8.79 -11.07 -12.36
C PHE A 141 9.75 -10.17 -13.18
N ASN A 142 10.07 -8.98 -12.67
CA ASN A 142 10.93 -8.01 -13.33
C ASN A 142 12.39 -8.16 -12.90
N LEU A 143 13.29 -7.60 -13.71
CA LEU A 143 14.73 -7.55 -13.46
C LEU A 143 15.12 -6.83 -12.16
N ASP A 144 14.20 -6.34 -11.34
CA ASP A 144 14.49 -5.61 -10.10
C ASP A 144 15.20 -6.50 -9.07
N ALA A 145 14.85 -7.79 -9.01
CA ALA A 145 15.58 -8.76 -8.19
C ALA A 145 17.04 -8.90 -8.67
N VAL A 146 17.24 -8.99 -10.00
CA VAL A 146 18.55 -9.09 -10.64
C VAL A 146 19.36 -7.80 -10.46
N LYS A 147 18.74 -6.62 -10.62
CA LYS A 147 19.35 -5.31 -10.39
C LYS A 147 19.77 -5.13 -8.94
N ALA A 148 18.94 -5.56 -7.98
CA ALA A 148 19.28 -5.51 -6.56
C ALA A 148 20.47 -6.42 -6.24
N GLU A 149 20.52 -7.63 -6.81
CA GLU A 149 21.65 -8.54 -6.65
C GLU A 149 22.92 -7.98 -7.30
N MET A 150 22.82 -7.42 -8.51
CA MET A 150 23.94 -6.76 -9.20
C MET A 150 24.44 -5.55 -8.42
N ALA A 151 23.54 -4.70 -7.89
CA ALA A 151 23.92 -3.55 -7.07
C ALA A 151 24.68 -3.98 -5.81
N LYS A 152 24.24 -5.07 -5.16
CA LYS A 152 24.94 -5.66 -4.02
C LYS A 152 26.34 -6.16 -4.41
N LYS A 153 26.45 -6.92 -5.51
CA LYS A 153 27.74 -7.43 -6.01
C LYS A 153 28.69 -6.31 -6.43
N MET A 154 28.16 -5.23 -7.03
CA MET A 154 28.94 -4.05 -7.40
C MET A 154 29.44 -3.30 -6.17
N ALA A 155 28.61 -3.14 -5.13
CA ALA A 155 29.03 -2.54 -3.87
C ALA A 155 30.09 -3.38 -3.14
N GLU A 156 29.94 -4.71 -3.15
CA GLU A 156 30.94 -5.66 -2.61
C GLU A 156 32.25 -5.59 -3.39
N ALA A 157 32.19 -5.52 -4.73
CA ALA A 157 33.37 -5.36 -5.58
C ALA A 157 34.05 -3.99 -5.40
N GLU A 158 33.28 -2.91 -5.24
CA GLU A 158 33.81 -1.58 -4.97
C GLU A 158 34.49 -1.52 -3.59
N ALA A 159 33.87 -2.10 -2.56
CA ALA A 159 34.45 -2.22 -1.23
C ALA A 159 35.73 -3.09 -1.23
N ALA A 160 35.76 -4.18 -2.00
CA ALA A 160 36.95 -5.00 -2.17
C ALA A 160 38.07 -4.30 -2.97
N SER A 161 37.71 -3.38 -3.88
CA SER A 161 38.68 -2.59 -4.66
C SER A 161 39.35 -1.48 -3.85
N LYS A 162 38.67 -0.94 -2.82
CA LYS A 162 39.18 0.10 -1.92
C LYS A 162 39.97 -0.52 -0.75
N GLY A 163 40.97 -1.36 -1.05
CA GLY A 163 41.81 -2.07 -0.07
C GLY A 163 42.27 -1.20 1.12
N PRO A 164 42.64 -1.82 2.26
CA PRO A 164 42.81 -1.12 3.53
C PRO A 164 43.74 0.08 3.38
N VAL A 165 43.25 1.25 3.77
CA VAL A 165 44.03 2.50 3.83
C VAL A 165 45.24 2.23 4.73
N GLN A 166 46.44 2.32 4.14
CA GLN A 166 47.72 2.24 4.82
C GLN A 166 47.99 3.51 5.62
#